data_AF-A0A662ZFL4-F1
#
_entry.id   AF-A0A662ZFL4-F1
#
_cell.length_a   1.000
_cell.length_b   1.000
_cell.length_c   1.000
_cell.angle_alpha   90.00
_cell.angle_beta   90.00
_cell.angle_gamma   90.00
#
_symmetry.space_group_name_H-M   'P 1'
#
loop_
_entity.id
_entity.type
_entity.pdbx_description
1 polymer ?
#
loop_
_entity_poly.entity_id
_entity_poly.type
_entity_poly.pdbx_seq_one_letter_code
_entity_poly.pdbx_strand_id
1 'polypeptide(L)'
;MEFIVIARKLENGIVQYGYDAYGDGCRKIASDLLEKYNTPESVEELFSEKGITELGKTDAEPETENCRQNLLSFSSSEDGVLGWFVDSLFFYDSDNVWYFIVAGHDRLRIKIPLEYVLLHPDAVISGSEERKILSERLISHILGDYHYADPQFALLLSEKFPEGVELIRREVRQSDNPAFSY
;
A
#
# COMPACT_ATOMS: atom_id res chain seq x y z
N MET A 1 8.58 16.76 -4.19
CA MET A 1 9.19 15.63 -4.90
C MET A 1 8.59 14.42 -4.25
N GLU A 2 7.67 13.75 -4.95
CA GLU A 2 7.02 12.53 -4.46
C GLU A 2 7.97 11.35 -4.70
N PHE A 3 8.18 10.53 -3.68
CA PHE A 3 8.97 9.33 -3.75
C PHE A 3 8.05 8.13 -3.93
N ILE A 4 8.04 7.58 -5.15
CA ILE A 4 7.12 6.52 -5.55
C ILE A 4 7.88 5.20 -5.61
N VAL A 5 7.29 4.18 -5.01
CA VAL A 5 7.81 2.82 -5.01
C VAL A 5 6.85 1.91 -5.73
N ILE A 6 7.41 1.04 -6.56
CA ILE A 6 6.67 -0.01 -7.24
C ILE A 6 7.34 -1.32 -6.89
N ALA A 7 6.57 -2.20 -6.27
CA ALA A 7 7.05 -3.44 -5.70
C ALA A 7 6.16 -4.61 -6.12
N ARG A 8 6.74 -5.81 -6.12
CA ARG A 8 6.03 -7.06 -6.31
C ARG A 8 6.52 -8.13 -5.36
N LYS A 9 5.63 -9.03 -4.99
CA LYS A 9 5.96 -10.24 -4.24
C LYS A 9 6.21 -11.39 -5.20
N LEU A 10 7.39 -12.01 -5.08
CA LEU A 10 7.72 -13.24 -5.80
C LEU A 10 7.16 -14.46 -5.06
N GLU A 11 7.01 -15.59 -5.74
CA GLU A 11 6.47 -16.84 -5.17
C GLU A 11 7.24 -17.32 -3.92
N ASN A 12 8.54 -17.05 -3.86
CA ASN A 12 9.39 -17.40 -2.72
C ASN A 12 9.29 -16.42 -1.54
N GLY A 13 8.39 -15.43 -1.61
CA GLY A 13 8.17 -14.41 -0.58
C GLY A 13 9.16 -13.24 -0.62
N ILE A 14 10.15 -13.25 -1.52
CA ILE A 14 11.05 -12.12 -1.75
C ILE A 14 10.27 -11.00 -2.41
N VAL A 15 10.52 -9.77 -1.99
CA VAL A 15 9.95 -8.58 -2.62
C VAL A 15 10.98 -7.96 -3.53
N GLN A 16 10.62 -7.81 -4.80
CA GLN A 16 11.40 -7.07 -5.78
C GLN A 16 10.78 -5.68 -5.95
N TYR A 17 11.59 -4.64 -6.00
CA TYR A 17 11.09 -3.26 -6.06
C TYR A 17 11.99 -2.34 -6.87
N GLY A 18 11.39 -1.32 -7.45
CA GLY A 18 12.07 -0.18 -8.07
C GLY A 18 11.51 1.14 -7.54
N TYR A 19 12.22 2.23 -7.83
CA TYR A 19 11.84 3.59 -7.47
C TYR A 19 11.61 4.40 -8.72
N ASP A 20 10.58 5.22 -8.69
CA ASP A 20 10.46 6.32 -9.64
C ASP A 20 10.41 7.64 -8.84
N ALA A 21 11.19 8.59 -9.33
CA ALA A 21 11.44 9.86 -8.70
C ALA A 21 10.97 11.02 -9.59
N TYR A 22 9.93 10.84 -10.41
CA TYR A 22 9.46 11.91 -11.28
C TYR A 22 7.93 12.03 -11.37
N GLY A 23 7.45 13.17 -10.86
CA GLY A 23 6.62 14.18 -11.56
C GLY A 23 5.22 13.83 -12.09
N ASP A 24 4.99 12.62 -12.58
CA ASP A 24 3.86 12.33 -13.47
C ASP A 24 2.55 12.02 -12.73
N GLY A 25 2.61 12.10 -11.40
CA GLY A 25 1.48 11.97 -10.50
C GLY A 25 1.05 10.53 -10.30
N CYS A 26 0.79 10.17 -9.04
CA CYS A 26 0.40 8.82 -8.61
C CYS A 26 -0.78 8.23 -9.42
N ARG A 27 -1.66 9.07 -9.97
CA ARG A 27 -2.81 8.64 -10.78
C ARG A 27 -2.41 8.06 -12.15
N LYS A 28 -1.43 8.64 -12.85
CA LYS A 28 -1.01 8.16 -14.17
C LYS A 28 -0.35 6.79 -14.05
N ILE A 29 0.54 6.64 -13.05
CA ILE A 29 1.17 5.37 -12.70
C ILE A 29 0.10 4.33 -12.36
N ALA A 30 -0.88 4.69 -11.51
CA ALA A 30 -1.98 3.78 -11.16
C ALA A 30 -2.75 3.28 -12.40
N SER A 31 -3.07 4.18 -13.34
CA SER A 31 -3.71 3.80 -14.61
C SER A 31 -2.81 2.90 -15.45
N ASP A 32 -1.54 3.25 -15.66
CA ASP A 32 -0.61 2.47 -16.47
C ASP A 32 -0.42 1.05 -15.92
N LEU A 33 -0.34 0.89 -14.59
CA LEU A 33 -0.22 -0.42 -13.95
C LEU A 33 -1.44 -1.32 -14.26
N LEU A 34 -2.66 -0.76 -14.23
CA LEU A 34 -3.87 -1.52 -14.50
C LEU A 34 -4.16 -1.73 -15.99
N GLU A 35 -3.73 -0.81 -16.86
CA GLU A 35 -3.97 -0.92 -18.30
C GLU A 35 -2.93 -1.78 -19.00
N LYS A 36 -1.65 -1.66 -18.61
CA LYS A 36 -0.52 -2.29 -19.31
C LYS A 36 0.06 -3.48 -18.54
N TYR A 37 -0.03 -3.46 -17.21
CA TYR A 37 0.70 -4.40 -16.34
C TYR A 37 -0.21 -5.21 -15.41
N ASN A 38 -1.40 -5.62 -15.85
CA ASN A 38 -2.41 -6.29 -15.01
C ASN A 38 -2.45 -7.83 -15.15
N THR A 39 -1.43 -8.42 -15.77
CA THR A 39 -1.26 -9.88 -15.89
C THR A 39 0.13 -10.29 -15.39
N PRO A 40 0.31 -11.50 -14.84
CA PRO A 40 1.61 -11.95 -14.34
C PRO A 40 2.74 -11.78 -15.37
N GLU A 41 2.47 -12.09 -16.65
CA GLU A 41 3.43 -11.96 -17.75
C GLU A 41 3.83 -10.50 -17.98
N SER A 42 2.86 -9.59 -18.01
CA SER A 42 3.14 -8.15 -18.15
C SER A 42 3.87 -7.58 -16.93
N VAL A 43 3.60 -8.09 -15.72
CA VAL A 43 4.33 -7.68 -14.52
C VAL A 43 5.78 -8.17 -14.56
N GLU A 44 6.06 -9.36 -15.08
CA GLU A 44 7.45 -9.78 -15.34
C GLU A 44 8.17 -8.82 -16.30
N GLU A 45 7.49 -8.36 -17.35
CA GLU A 45 8.04 -7.38 -18.28
C GLU A 45 8.33 -6.04 -17.59
N LEU A 46 7.40 -5.56 -16.75
CA LEU A 46 7.59 -4.35 -15.95
C LEU A 46 8.86 -4.44 -15.11
N PHE A 47 9.05 -5.54 -14.39
CA PHE A 47 10.21 -5.78 -13.51
C PHE A 47 11.43 -6.35 -14.26
N SER A 48 11.50 -6.17 -15.57
CA SER A 48 12.73 -6.31 -16.35
C SER A 48 13.58 -5.04 -16.26
N GLU A 49 14.85 -5.10 -16.67
CA GLU A 49 15.76 -3.93 -16.65
C GLU A 49 15.23 -2.71 -17.44
N LYS A 50 14.31 -2.93 -18.40
CA LYS A 50 13.75 -1.87 -19.24
C LYS A 50 12.39 -1.37 -18.75
N GLY A 51 11.52 -2.25 -18.24
CA GLY A 51 10.11 -1.94 -17.98
C GLY A 51 9.87 -0.82 -16.95
N ILE A 52 10.50 -0.88 -15.77
CA ILE A 52 10.36 0.17 -14.75
C ILE A 52 10.90 1.52 -15.24
N THR A 53 11.87 1.53 -16.15
CA THR A 53 12.45 2.77 -16.69
C THR A 53 11.55 3.46 -17.72
N GLU A 54 10.54 2.76 -18.26
CA GLU A 54 9.61 3.28 -19.26
C GLU A 54 8.24 3.66 -18.68
N LEU A 55 7.95 3.22 -17.45
CA LEU A 55 6.71 3.54 -16.78
C LEU A 55 6.58 5.06 -16.56
N GLY A 56 5.38 5.60 -16.80
CA GLY A 56 5.12 7.03 -16.60
C GLY A 56 5.73 7.95 -17.66
N LYS A 57 6.65 7.53 -18.52
CA LYS A 57 7.22 8.42 -19.55
C LYS A 57 6.18 8.87 -20.57
N THR A 58 6.27 10.15 -20.97
CA THR A 58 5.52 10.71 -22.10
C THR A 58 6.45 10.80 -23.30
N ASP A 59 5.97 10.56 -24.52
CA ASP A 59 6.74 10.61 -25.79
C ASP A 59 7.50 11.94 -26.07
N ALA A 60 7.32 12.95 -25.22
CA ALA A 60 7.79 14.32 -25.40
C ALA A 60 9.02 14.70 -24.56
N GLU A 61 9.52 13.85 -23.66
CA GLU A 61 10.68 14.20 -22.83
C GLU A 61 12.01 13.75 -23.47
N PRO A 62 12.98 14.67 -23.66
CA PRO A 62 14.31 14.29 -24.13
C PRO A 62 15.00 13.44 -23.07
N GLU A 63 15.70 12.39 -23.53
CA GLU A 63 16.57 11.52 -22.74
C GLU A 63 17.62 12.35 -21.99
N THR A 64 17.26 12.89 -20.82
CA THR A 64 18.21 13.62 -19.99
C THR A 64 18.93 12.60 -19.11
N GLU A 65 20.26 12.64 -19.24
CA GLU A 65 21.33 11.83 -18.62
C GLU A 65 21.30 11.68 -17.08
N ASN A 66 20.21 12.04 -16.39
CA ASN A 66 19.99 11.74 -14.98
C ASN A 66 19.30 10.38 -14.79
N CYS A 67 19.69 9.39 -15.59
CA CYS A 67 19.39 7.99 -15.38
C CYS A 67 20.16 7.50 -14.14
N ARG A 68 19.74 7.95 -12.95
CA ARG A 68 20.08 7.27 -11.70
C ARG A 68 19.39 5.92 -11.78
N GLN A 69 20.13 4.97 -12.33
CA GLN A 69 19.86 3.54 -12.42
C GLN A 69 18.67 3.15 -11.54
N ASN A 70 17.50 2.95 -12.18
CA ASN A 70 16.33 2.28 -11.60
C ASN A 70 16.69 0.80 -11.38
N LEU A 71 17.69 0.54 -10.54
CA LEU A 71 18.18 -0.79 -10.21
C LEU A 71 17.11 -1.46 -9.36
N LEU A 72 16.52 -2.48 -9.95
CA LEU A 72 15.68 -3.44 -9.24
C LEU A 72 16.43 -3.93 -8.02
N SER A 73 15.84 -3.66 -6.87
CA SER A 73 16.36 -4.05 -5.58
C SER A 73 15.48 -5.14 -5.01
N PHE A 74 16.05 -5.89 -4.06
CA PHE A 74 15.39 -7.04 -3.44
C PHE A 74 15.35 -6.87 -1.93
N SER A 75 14.22 -7.19 -1.34
CA SER A 75 14.03 -7.28 0.10
C SER A 75 13.61 -8.70 0.45
N SER A 76 14.14 -9.22 1.56
CA SER A 76 13.75 -10.52 2.09
C SER A 76 12.30 -10.58 2.60
N SER A 77 11.64 -9.44 2.75
CA SER A 77 10.24 -9.35 3.19
C SER A 77 9.54 -8.06 2.74
N GLU A 78 8.21 -8.04 2.83
CA GLU A 78 7.39 -6.83 2.60
C GLU A 78 7.82 -5.67 3.51
N ASP A 79 8.09 -5.96 4.78
CA ASP A 79 8.49 -4.95 5.77
C ASP A 79 9.77 -4.18 5.40
N GLY A 80 10.70 -4.81 4.67
CA GLY A 80 11.94 -4.15 4.25
C GLY A 80 11.74 -3.03 3.23
N VAL A 81 10.71 -3.13 2.38
CA VAL A 81 10.30 -2.06 1.44
C VAL A 81 9.40 -1.04 2.14
N LEU A 82 8.53 -1.52 3.04
CA LEU A 82 7.59 -0.70 3.79
C LEU A 82 8.23 0.15 4.90
N GLY A 83 9.51 -0.06 5.19
CA GLY A 83 10.28 0.72 6.17
C GLY A 83 10.81 2.06 5.63
N TRP A 84 10.62 2.36 4.35
CA TRP A 84 11.13 3.57 3.72
C TRP A 84 10.09 4.70 3.82
N PHE A 85 10.56 5.94 3.95
CA PHE A 85 9.70 7.13 3.83
C PHE A 85 9.34 7.31 2.35
N VAL A 86 8.17 6.79 1.97
CA VAL A 86 7.64 6.80 0.61
C VAL A 86 6.34 7.58 0.59
N ASP A 87 6.14 8.42 -0.42
CA ASP A 87 4.89 9.17 -0.58
C ASP A 87 3.79 8.29 -1.17
N SER A 88 4.17 7.30 -1.99
CA SER A 88 3.25 6.33 -2.58
C SER A 88 3.92 5.00 -2.85
N LEU A 89 3.21 3.91 -2.56
CA LEU A 89 3.69 2.55 -2.79
C LEU A 89 2.62 1.73 -3.51
N PHE A 90 2.97 1.26 -4.70
CA PHE A 90 2.21 0.29 -5.47
C PHE A 90 2.81 -1.09 -5.27
N PHE A 91 1.97 -2.07 -4.94
CA PHE A 91 2.40 -3.41 -4.58
C PHE A 91 1.59 -4.46 -5.33
N TYR A 92 2.26 -5.28 -6.14
CA TYR A 92 1.67 -6.45 -6.76
C TYR A 92 1.84 -7.66 -5.84
N ASP A 93 0.73 -8.22 -5.35
CA ASP A 93 0.76 -9.34 -4.41
C ASP A 93 0.65 -10.71 -5.12
N SER A 94 0.84 -11.76 -4.34
CA SER A 94 0.73 -13.17 -4.72
C SER A 94 -0.66 -13.60 -5.22
N ASP A 95 -1.68 -12.77 -5.03
CA ASP A 95 -3.02 -12.96 -5.61
C ASP A 95 -3.15 -12.36 -7.02
N ASN A 96 -2.04 -11.86 -7.58
CA ASN A 96 -1.96 -11.22 -8.88
C ASN A 96 -2.76 -9.91 -8.98
N VAL A 97 -2.93 -9.20 -7.86
CA VAL A 97 -3.64 -7.92 -7.79
C VAL A 97 -2.68 -6.78 -7.43
N TRP A 98 -2.86 -5.63 -8.07
CA TRP A 98 -2.22 -4.39 -7.68
C TRP A 98 -2.91 -3.71 -6.51
N TYR A 99 -2.11 -3.32 -5.52
CA TYR A 99 -2.56 -2.58 -4.35
C TYR A 99 -1.84 -1.24 -4.25
N PHE A 100 -2.55 -0.22 -3.79
CA PHE A 100 -1.95 0.95 -3.18
C PHE A 100 -1.79 0.70 -1.69
N ILE A 101 -0.59 0.90 -1.16
CA ILE A 101 -0.33 0.76 0.27
C ILE A 101 -0.44 2.12 0.93
N VAL A 102 -1.47 2.30 1.75
CA VAL A 102 -1.58 3.51 2.57
C VAL A 102 -0.64 3.39 3.76
N ALA A 103 0.41 4.20 3.77
CA ALA A 103 1.28 4.40 4.92
C ALA A 103 0.62 5.40 5.89
N GLY A 104 0.04 4.91 6.98
CA GLY A 104 -0.39 5.75 8.10
C GLY A 104 0.78 6.15 9.00
N HIS A 105 0.63 7.25 9.74
CA HIS A 105 1.52 7.56 10.88
C HIS A 105 1.38 6.51 12.00
N ASP A 106 0.18 5.96 12.07
CA ASP A 106 -0.31 4.84 12.82
C ASP A 106 0.15 3.57 12.08
N ARG A 107 0.85 2.69 12.80
CA ARG A 107 1.60 1.52 12.28
C ARG A 107 0.77 0.49 11.50
N LEU A 108 -0.52 0.76 11.27
CA LEU A 108 -1.43 -0.07 10.49
C LEU A 108 -1.34 0.34 9.01
N ARG A 109 -0.69 -0.53 8.23
CA ARG A 109 -0.61 -0.37 6.78
C ARG A 109 -1.77 -1.12 6.14
N ILE A 110 -2.46 -0.48 5.20
CA ILE A 110 -3.64 -1.05 4.53
C ILE A 110 -3.33 -1.21 3.05
N LYS A 111 -3.48 -2.44 2.54
CA LYS A 111 -3.50 -2.71 1.09
C LYS A 111 -4.88 -2.39 0.57
N ILE A 112 -5.00 -1.39 -0.31
CA ILE A 112 -6.26 -1.04 -0.98
C ILE A 112 -6.11 -1.43 -2.45
N PRO A 113 -7.01 -2.27 -3.02
CA PRO A 113 -6.94 -2.62 -4.44
C PRO A 113 -6.86 -1.36 -5.31
N LEU A 114 -5.95 -1.35 -6.27
CA LEU A 114 -5.64 -0.17 -7.07
C LEU A 114 -6.84 0.28 -7.91
N GLU A 115 -7.66 -0.67 -8.37
CA GLU A 115 -8.94 -0.40 -9.05
C GLU A 115 -9.89 0.41 -8.17
N TYR A 116 -9.94 0.09 -6.87
CA TYR A 116 -10.75 0.84 -5.90
C TYR A 116 -10.24 2.27 -5.74
N VAL A 117 -8.92 2.45 -5.67
CA VAL A 117 -8.30 3.79 -5.53
C VAL A 117 -8.57 4.66 -6.75
N LEU A 118 -8.59 4.11 -7.96
CA LEU A 118 -8.94 4.88 -9.16
C LEU A 118 -10.40 5.35 -9.18
N LEU A 119 -11.32 4.54 -8.64
CA LEU A 119 -12.73 4.89 -8.50
C LEU A 119 -12.99 5.83 -7.31
N HIS A 120 -12.20 5.70 -6.26
CA HIS A 120 -12.31 6.42 -4.99
C HIS A 120 -10.97 7.04 -4.60
N PRO A 121 -10.53 8.12 -5.28
CA PRO A 121 -9.21 8.72 -5.04
C PRO A 121 -9.03 9.23 -3.60
N ASP A 122 -10.12 9.58 -2.92
CA ASP A 122 -10.08 10.01 -1.54
C ASP A 122 -9.72 8.88 -0.56
N ALA A 123 -9.82 7.61 -0.96
CA ALA A 123 -9.54 6.44 -0.11
C ALA A 123 -8.10 6.39 0.44
N VAL A 124 -7.17 7.08 -0.23
CA VAL A 124 -5.75 7.15 0.17
C VAL A 124 -5.41 8.46 0.90
N ILE A 125 -6.32 9.42 0.93
CA ILE A 125 -6.12 10.72 1.58
C ILE A 125 -6.41 10.59 3.08
N SER A 126 -5.42 10.90 3.92
CA SER A 126 -5.58 10.87 5.36
C SER A 126 -6.72 11.79 5.82
N GLY A 127 -7.57 11.28 6.71
CA GLY A 127 -8.72 12.02 7.26
C GLY A 127 -9.92 12.20 6.33
N SER A 128 -9.84 11.72 5.08
CA SER A 128 -11.00 11.72 4.18
C SER A 128 -12.12 10.81 4.72
N GLU A 129 -13.36 11.06 4.30
CA GLU A 129 -14.50 10.24 4.72
C GLU A 129 -14.36 8.79 4.25
N GLU A 130 -13.92 8.60 3.01
CA GLU A 130 -13.69 7.27 2.44
C GLU A 130 -12.60 6.50 3.21
N ARG A 131 -11.51 7.19 3.58
CA ARG A 131 -10.43 6.60 4.38
C ARG A 131 -10.94 6.17 5.75
N LYS A 132 -11.77 6.99 6.40
CA LYS A 132 -12.40 6.66 7.70
C LYS A 132 -13.30 5.43 7.59
N ILE A 133 -14.16 5.38 6.58
CA ILE A 133 -15.05 4.24 6.34
C ILE A 133 -14.25 2.95 6.17
N LEU A 134 -13.16 2.98 5.40
CA LEU A 134 -12.29 1.81 5.19
C LEU A 134 -11.60 1.38 6.50
N SER A 135 -11.04 2.32 7.26
CA SER A 135 -10.43 2.03 8.55
C SER A 135 -11.43 1.43 9.54
N GLU A 136 -12.62 2.02 9.68
CA GLU A 136 -13.68 1.53 10.56
C GLU A 136 -14.15 0.12 10.19
N ARG A 137 -14.30 -0.17 8.89
CA ARG A 137 -14.64 -1.51 8.40
C ARG A 137 -13.54 -2.52 8.73
N LEU A 138 -12.27 -2.16 8.50
CA LEU A 138 -11.14 -3.03 8.82
C LEU A 138 -11.06 -3.34 10.32
N ILE A 139 -11.16 -2.31 11.17
CA ILE A 139 -11.17 -2.47 12.63
C ILE A 139 -12.34 -3.35 13.06
N SER A 140 -13.53 -3.12 12.48
CA SER A 140 -14.71 -3.92 12.79
C SER A 140 -14.54 -5.38 12.39
N HIS A 141 -13.87 -5.66 11.27
CA HIS A 141 -13.56 -7.02 10.83
C HIS A 141 -12.52 -7.69 11.75
N ILE A 142 -11.42 -7.00 12.08
CA ILE A 142 -10.35 -7.55 12.96
C ILE A 142 -10.91 -7.86 14.36
N LEU A 143 -11.59 -6.88 14.97
CA LEU A 143 -12.11 -6.99 16.34
C LEU A 143 -13.43 -7.75 16.41
N GLY A 144 -14.11 -7.95 15.27
CA GLY A 144 -15.33 -8.72 15.16
C GLY A 144 -15.04 -10.09 14.56
N ASP A 145 -15.23 -10.21 13.25
CA ASP A 145 -15.19 -11.47 12.51
C ASP A 145 -13.92 -12.28 12.80
N TYR A 146 -12.74 -11.66 12.72
CA TYR A 146 -11.47 -12.37 12.93
C TYR A 146 -11.27 -12.79 14.39
N HIS A 147 -11.58 -11.92 15.35
CA HIS A 147 -11.63 -12.27 16.77
C HIS A 147 -12.54 -13.47 17.06
N TYR A 148 -13.72 -13.55 16.43
CA TYR A 148 -14.63 -14.69 16.64
C TYR A 148 -14.21 -15.96 15.88
N ALA A 149 -13.54 -15.82 14.74
CA ALA A 149 -13.13 -16.93 13.90
C ALA A 149 -11.81 -17.59 14.35
N ASP A 150 -10.92 -16.87 15.03
CA ASP A 150 -9.61 -17.35 15.46
C ASP A 150 -9.49 -17.39 17.00
N PRO A 151 -9.62 -18.58 17.62
CA PRO A 151 -9.51 -18.74 19.07
C PRO A 151 -8.16 -18.33 19.65
N GLN A 152 -7.06 -18.47 18.89
CA GLN A 152 -5.73 -18.08 19.37
C GLN A 152 -5.62 -16.56 19.43
N PHE A 153 -6.14 -15.88 18.42
CA PHE A 153 -6.21 -14.43 18.42
C PHE A 153 -7.14 -13.90 19.52
N ALA A 154 -8.29 -14.54 19.74
CA ALA A 154 -9.20 -14.20 20.84
C ALA A 154 -8.52 -14.31 22.21
N LEU A 155 -7.80 -15.42 22.44
CA LEU A 155 -7.04 -15.63 23.68
C LEU A 155 -5.97 -14.54 23.85
N LEU A 156 -5.17 -14.28 22.81
CA LEU A 156 -4.13 -13.25 22.81
C LEU A 156 -4.70 -11.87 23.17
N LEU A 157 -5.85 -11.51 22.58
CA LEU A 157 -6.51 -10.24 22.89
C LEU A 157 -7.00 -10.20 24.34
N SER A 158 -7.60 -11.27 24.86
CA SER A 158 -8.06 -11.32 26.25
C SER A 158 -6.92 -11.24 27.27
N GLU A 159 -5.75 -11.79 26.95
CA GLU A 159 -4.56 -11.72 27.80
C GLU A 159 -3.92 -10.33 27.80
N LYS A 160 -3.89 -9.66 26.63
CA LYS A 160 -3.27 -8.33 26.48
C LYS A 160 -4.19 -7.19 26.89
N PHE A 161 -5.50 -7.35 26.71
CA PHE A 161 -6.52 -6.32 26.92
C PHE A 161 -7.71 -6.91 27.70
N PRO A 162 -7.53 -7.19 29.01
CA PRO A 162 -8.56 -7.81 29.84
C PRO A 162 -9.85 -6.96 29.97
N GLU A 163 -9.77 -5.66 29.74
CA GLU A 163 -10.89 -4.72 29.57
C GLU A 163 -11.86 -5.08 28.44
N GLY A 164 -11.43 -5.94 27.50
CA GLY A 164 -12.24 -6.45 26.41
C GLY A 164 -12.22 -5.60 25.14
N VAL A 165 -12.61 -6.24 24.04
CA VAL A 165 -12.52 -5.72 22.67
C VAL A 165 -13.35 -4.44 22.45
N GLU A 166 -14.43 -4.25 23.20
CA GLU A 166 -15.28 -3.07 23.09
C GLU A 166 -14.60 -1.79 23.60
N LEU A 167 -13.65 -1.89 24.55
CA LEU A 167 -12.87 -0.72 24.95
C LEU A 167 -11.89 -0.32 23.85
N ILE A 168 -11.16 -1.29 23.28
CA ILE A 168 -10.24 -1.08 22.16
C ILE A 168 -10.97 -0.42 20.98
N ARG A 169 -12.15 -0.95 20.62
CA ARG A 169 -12.98 -0.39 19.54
C ARG A 169 -13.37 1.06 19.79
N ARG A 170 -13.62 1.45 21.05
CA ARG A 170 -13.95 2.83 21.43
C ARG A 170 -12.74 3.74 21.35
N GLU A 171 -11.60 3.30 21.86
CA GLU A 171 -10.35 4.08 21.86
C GLU A 171 -9.90 4.39 20.43
N VAL A 172 -9.91 3.39 19.55
CA VAL A 172 -9.52 3.57 18.14
C VAL A 172 -10.42 4.60 17.43
N ARG A 173 -11.73 4.58 17.69
CA ARG A 173 -12.67 5.58 17.15
C ARG A 173 -12.46 6.98 17.71
N GLN A 174 -11.93 7.11 18.93
CA GLN A 174 -11.67 8.40 19.57
C GLN A 174 -10.33 9.01 19.12
N SER A 175 -9.31 8.19 18.86
CA SER A 175 -8.02 8.65 18.34
C SER A 175 -8.09 9.26 16.93
N ASP A 176 -9.07 8.87 16.11
CA ASP A 176 -9.30 9.42 14.78
C ASP A 176 -10.06 10.77 14.78
N ASN A 177 -10.42 11.28 15.96
CA ASN A 177 -11.13 12.54 16.11
C ASN A 177 -10.17 13.64 16.64
N PRO A 178 -9.73 14.60 15.82
CA PRO A 178 -8.73 15.62 16.22
C PRO A 178 -9.24 16.62 17.28
N ALA A 179 -10.46 16.47 17.79
CA ALA A 179 -11.03 17.32 18.84
C ALA A 179 -10.45 17.05 20.25
N PHE A 180 -9.59 16.05 20.44
CA PHE A 180 -9.08 15.65 21.76
C PHE A 180 -7.54 15.45 21.83
N SER A 181 -6.78 16.22 21.06
CA SER A 181 -5.34 16.36 21.31
C SER A 181 -5.12 17.58 22.22
N TYR A 182 -4.97 17.33 23.52
CA TYR A 182 -4.58 18.34 24.52
C TYR A 182 -3.08 18.65 24.46
#